data_AF-A0A958ZX54-F1
#
_entry.id   AF-A0A958ZX54-F1
#
_cell.length_a   1.000
_cell.length_b   1.000
_cell.length_c   1.000
_cell.angle_alpha   90.00
_cell.angle_beta   90.00
_cell.angle_gamma   90.00
#
_symmetry.space_group_name_H-M   'P 1'
#
loop_
_entity.id
_entity.type
_entity.pdbx_description
1 polymer ?
#
loop_
_entity_poly.entity_id
_entity_poly.type
_entity_poly.pdbx_seq_one_letter_code
_entity_poly.pdbx_strand_id
1 'polypeptide(L)'
;MRLLVISSIVMLFSFTIPNQECDDIKFDVEISNTTNGLNNGKIDVTIIKTSSKVRAYLYGDKRSKNKLNVEIDELKGLEAGKYTLILQNKVCSVVKQDIVIE
;
A
#
# COMPACT_ATOMS: atom_id res chain seq x y z
N MET A 1 -35.95 -60.43 -14.86
CA MET A 1 -34.79 -59.81 -14.18
C MET A 1 -34.46 -58.53 -14.93
N ARG A 2 -34.94 -57.37 -14.45
CA ARG A 2 -34.73 -56.05 -15.10
C ARG A 2 -33.52 -55.39 -14.45
N LEU A 3 -32.45 -55.18 -15.21
CA LEU A 3 -31.28 -54.41 -14.76
C LEU A 3 -31.61 -52.90 -14.84
N LEU A 4 -31.61 -52.23 -13.69
CA LEU A 4 -31.64 -50.77 -13.59
C LEU A 4 -30.20 -50.26 -13.69
N VAL A 5 -29.85 -49.61 -14.80
CA VAL A 5 -28.57 -48.92 -14.97
C VAL A 5 -28.72 -47.52 -14.38
N ILE A 6 -28.17 -47.31 -13.17
CA ILE A 6 -28.11 -45.98 -12.56
C ILE A 6 -26.88 -45.27 -13.14
N SER A 7 -27.11 -44.46 -14.18
CA SER A 7 -26.10 -43.58 -14.74
C SER A 7 -25.88 -42.38 -13.82
N SER A 8 -24.91 -42.49 -12.90
CA SER A 8 -24.49 -41.38 -12.05
C SER A 8 -23.77 -40.31 -12.88
N ILE A 9 -24.48 -39.24 -13.20
CA ILE A 9 -23.89 -38.02 -13.76
C ILE A 9 -23.14 -37.30 -12.63
N VAL A 10 -21.81 -37.37 -12.64
CA VAL A 10 -20.95 -36.59 -11.75
C VAL A 10 -20.82 -35.20 -12.37
N MET A 11 -21.58 -34.22 -11.87
CA MET A 11 -21.36 -32.80 -12.21
C MET A 11 -20.09 -32.33 -11.51
N LEU A 12 -19.00 -32.24 -12.27
CA LEU A 12 -17.77 -31.57 -11.87
C LEU A 12 -18.00 -30.05 -11.90
N PHE A 13 -18.39 -29.48 -10.76
CA PHE A 13 -18.35 -28.03 -10.57
C PHE A 13 -16.89 -27.60 -10.48
N SER A 14 -16.38 -27.01 -11.56
CA SER A 14 -15.08 -26.34 -11.54
C SER A 14 -15.25 -25.00 -10.81
N PHE A 15 -14.83 -24.95 -9.55
CA PHE A 15 -14.72 -23.68 -8.81
C PHE A 15 -13.51 -22.91 -9.34
N THR A 16 -13.73 -21.95 -10.22
CA THR A 16 -12.70 -20.97 -10.57
C THR A 16 -12.53 -20.04 -9.39
N ILE A 17 -11.48 -20.24 -8.59
CA ILE A 17 -11.04 -19.24 -7.61
C ILE A 17 -10.60 -18.03 -8.44
N PRO A 18 -11.20 -16.84 -8.30
CA PRO A 18 -10.72 -15.67 -9.02
C PRO A 18 -9.28 -15.42 -8.57
N ASN A 19 -8.36 -15.47 -9.53
CA ASN A 19 -6.99 -15.02 -9.33
C ASN A 19 -7.09 -13.52 -9.01
N GLN A 20 -7.00 -13.16 -7.73
CA GLN A 20 -7.05 -11.77 -7.32
C GLN A 20 -5.70 -11.14 -7.67
N GLU A 21 -5.60 -10.61 -8.89
CA GLU A 21 -4.42 -9.87 -9.31
C GLU A 21 -4.23 -8.68 -8.37
N CYS A 22 -3.01 -8.55 -7.84
CA CYS A 22 -2.62 -7.41 -7.03
C CYS A 22 -2.58 -6.19 -7.95
N ASP A 23 -3.49 -5.23 -7.77
CA ASP A 23 -3.41 -3.99 -8.52
C ASP A 23 -2.19 -3.16 -8.12
N ASP A 24 -1.45 -2.67 -9.11
CA ASP A 24 -0.30 -1.79 -8.88
C ASP A 24 -0.70 -0.49 -8.18
N ILE A 25 0.18 0.00 -7.31
CA ILE A 25 0.09 1.34 -6.73
C ILE A 25 1.02 2.24 -7.55
N LYS A 26 0.44 3.19 -8.30
CA LYS A 26 1.19 4.29 -8.92
C LYS A 26 0.98 5.56 -8.12
N PHE A 27 2.05 6.28 -7.84
CA PHE A 27 2.02 7.47 -7.00
C PHE A 27 3.12 8.45 -7.40
N ASP A 28 2.88 9.72 -7.09
CA ASP A 28 3.88 10.79 -7.13
C ASP A 28 4.15 11.28 -5.70
N VAL A 29 5.36 11.74 -5.46
CA VAL A 29 5.79 12.30 -4.17
C VAL A 29 6.40 13.67 -4.39
N GLU A 30 5.88 14.66 -3.67
CA GLU A 30 6.46 15.98 -3.55
C GLU A 30 7.00 16.16 -2.12
N ILE A 31 8.19 16.76 -2.00
CA ILE A 31 8.88 16.93 -0.72
C ILE A 31 9.06 18.43 -0.48
N SER A 32 8.56 18.91 0.66
CA SER A 32 8.93 20.21 1.19
C SER A 32 9.95 20.01 2.31
N ASN A 33 11.15 20.54 2.11
CA ASN A 33 12.24 20.47 3.09
C ASN A 33 12.00 21.42 4.27
N THR A 34 12.81 21.23 5.31
CA THR A 34 12.81 22.12 6.45
C THR A 34 13.40 23.48 6.08
N THR A 35 13.06 24.52 6.85
CA THR A 35 13.74 25.81 6.77
C THR A 35 14.52 26.03 8.05
N ASN A 36 15.83 26.29 7.93
CA ASN A 36 16.72 26.53 9.08
C ASN A 36 16.69 25.42 10.15
N GLY A 37 16.51 24.15 9.75
CA GLY A 37 16.50 23.00 10.66
C GLY A 37 15.26 22.91 11.57
N LEU A 38 14.17 23.58 11.23
CA LEU A 38 12.88 23.48 11.93
C LEU A 38 12.16 22.17 11.60
N ASN A 39 11.27 21.71 12.49
CA ASN A 39 10.45 20.51 12.25
C ASN A 39 9.22 20.81 11.39
N ASN A 40 9.43 21.36 10.19
CA ASN A 40 8.38 21.79 9.27
C ASN A 40 8.42 21.08 7.91
N GLY A 41 9.21 20.02 7.77
CA GLY A 41 9.24 19.21 6.56
C GLY A 41 7.89 18.55 6.28
N LYS A 42 7.60 18.31 5.00
CA LYS A 42 6.33 17.73 4.53
C LYS A 42 6.58 16.81 3.34
N ILE A 43 5.81 15.74 3.27
CA ILE A 43 5.76 14.82 2.14
C ILE A 43 4.31 14.84 1.66
N ASP A 44 4.08 15.25 0.42
CA ASP A 44 2.77 15.15 -0.23
C ASP A 44 2.79 13.94 -1.17
N VAL A 45 1.87 12.99 -0.95
CA VAL A 45 1.76 11.80 -1.80
C VAL A 45 0.47 11.89 -2.59
N THR A 46 0.55 11.75 -3.90
CA THR A 46 -0.63 11.68 -4.77
C THR A 46 -0.73 10.28 -5.34
N ILE A 47 -1.81 9.56 -5.03
CA ILE A 47 -2.07 8.24 -5.60
C ILE A 47 -2.67 8.41 -6.99
N ILE A 48 -1.93 8.02 -8.02
CA ILE A 48 -2.33 8.11 -9.43
C ILE A 48 -3.23 6.93 -9.82
N LYS A 49 -2.89 5.73 -9.37
CA LYS A 49 -3.64 4.50 -9.71
C LYS A 49 -3.59 3.49 -8.57
N THR A 50 -4.78 3.00 -8.21
CA THR A 50 -5.03 1.81 -7.38
C THR A 50 -6.51 1.45 -7.49
N SER A 51 -6.88 0.17 -7.39
CA SER A 51 -8.29 -0.24 -7.26
C SER A 51 -8.77 -0.28 -5.81
N SER A 52 -7.85 -0.16 -4.86
CA SER A 52 -8.08 -0.44 -3.45
C SER A 52 -7.57 0.70 -2.57
N LYS A 53 -8.16 0.84 -1.38
CA LYS A 53 -7.67 1.77 -0.35
C LYS A 53 -6.20 1.47 -0.03
N VAL A 54 -5.41 2.53 0.03
CA VAL A 54 -3.97 2.50 0.37
C VAL A 54 -3.78 3.02 1.78
N ARG A 55 -2.87 2.38 2.52
CA ARG A 55 -2.36 2.86 3.81
C ARG A 55 -0.92 3.33 3.62
N ALA A 56 -0.57 4.44 4.26
CA ALA A 56 0.79 4.93 4.28
C ALA A 56 1.44 4.65 5.64
N TYR A 57 2.73 4.34 5.59
CA TYR A 57 3.60 4.20 6.74
C TYR A 57 4.88 4.97 6.47
N LEU A 58 5.34 5.74 7.44
CA LEU A 58 6.59 6.48 7.33
C LEU A 58 7.55 5.97 8.41
N TYR A 59 8.69 5.46 8.00
CA TYR A 59 9.75 5.01 8.91
C TYR A 59 10.94 5.95 8.82
N GLY A 60 11.32 6.59 9.93
CA GLY A 60 12.50 7.43 9.98
C GLY A 60 13.74 6.65 10.44
N ASP A 61 14.89 7.31 10.42
CA ASP A 61 16.17 6.80 10.94
C ASP A 61 16.13 6.45 12.44
N LYS A 62 15.16 6.99 13.18
CA LYS A 62 14.91 6.71 14.60
C LYS A 62 13.44 6.37 14.84
N ARG A 63 13.19 5.50 15.82
CA ARG A 63 11.83 5.07 16.21
C ARG A 63 10.88 6.24 16.54
N SER A 64 11.40 7.31 17.12
CA SER A 64 10.61 8.51 17.46
C SER A 64 10.06 9.24 16.23
N LYS A 65 10.66 9.05 15.05
CA LYS A 65 10.23 9.65 13.79
C LYS A 65 9.25 8.77 13.00
N ASN A 66 8.96 7.56 13.47
CA ASN A 66 8.06 6.65 12.78
C ASN A 66 6.61 7.11 12.93
N LYS A 67 5.86 7.11 11.82
CA LYS A 67 4.42 7.34 11.79
C LYS A 67 3.73 6.15 11.12
N LEU A 68 2.83 5.48 11.83
CA LEU A 68 2.18 4.24 11.38
C LEU A 68 0.71 4.50 11.01
N ASN A 69 0.22 3.86 9.95
CA ASN A 69 -1.16 4.01 9.45
C ASN A 69 -1.56 5.48 9.29
N VAL A 70 -0.66 6.29 8.74
CA VAL A 70 -0.92 7.71 8.51
C VAL A 70 -1.81 7.90 7.30
N GLU A 71 -2.72 8.86 7.41
CA GLU A 71 -3.38 9.39 6.22
C GLU A 71 -2.35 10.12 5.38
N ILE A 72 -2.48 9.98 4.06
CA ILE A 72 -1.48 10.44 3.10
C ILE A 72 -1.26 11.97 3.19
N ASP A 73 -2.31 12.72 3.52
CA ASP A 73 -2.33 14.16 3.70
C ASP A 73 -1.84 14.63 5.10
N GLU A 74 -1.54 13.72 6.01
CA GLU A 74 -1.05 14.03 7.37
C GLU A 74 0.49 13.97 7.51
N LEU A 75 1.20 13.76 6.40
CA LEU A 75 2.67 13.65 6.36
C LEU A 75 3.37 15.02 6.41
N LYS A 76 3.14 15.78 7.47
CA LYS A 76 3.73 17.11 7.73
C LYS A 76 4.40 17.22 9.11
N GLY A 77 5.11 18.32 9.33
CA GLY A 77 5.80 18.59 10.60
C GLY A 77 6.94 17.60 10.86
N LEU A 78 7.62 17.19 9.80
CA LEU A 78 8.69 16.22 9.82
C LEU A 78 10.02 16.93 10.11
N GLU A 79 10.86 16.27 10.90
CA GLU A 79 12.22 16.73 11.16
C GLU A 79 13.11 16.41 9.95
N ALA A 80 14.25 17.09 9.83
CA ALA A 80 15.26 16.69 8.86
C ALA A 80 15.73 15.25 9.12
N GLY A 81 15.95 14.49 8.03
CA GLY A 81 16.42 13.13 8.09
C GLY A 81 16.00 12.25 6.92
N LYS A 82 16.40 10.99 7.01
CA LYS A 82 16.05 9.95 6.04
C LYS A 82 14.79 9.23 6.49
N TYR A 83 13.90 9.01 5.54
CA TYR A 83 12.64 8.32 5.73
C TYR A 83 12.42 7.28 4.64
N THR A 84 11.73 6.19 4.98
CA THR A 84 11.17 5.25 4.01
C THR A 84 9.65 5.35 4.11
N LEU A 85 9.03 5.85 3.05
CA LEU A 85 7.58 5.81 2.86
C LEU A 85 7.21 4.44 2.30
N ILE A 86 6.24 3.79 2.94
CA ILE A 86 5.67 2.53 2.50
C ILE A 86 4.19 2.76 2.23
N LEU A 87 3.76 2.48 1.00
CA LEU A 87 2.36 2.46 0.62
C LEU A 87 1.92 1.02 0.42
N GLN A 88 0.85 0.63 1.10
CA GLN A 88 0.32 -0.73 1.05
C GLN A 88 -1.17 -0.70 0.76
N ASN A 89 -1.61 -1.47 -0.23
CA ASN A 89 -3.04 -1.71 -0.44
C ASN A 89 -3.52 -2.94 0.36
N LYS A 90 -4.84 -3.08 0.53
CA LYS A 90 -5.45 -4.19 1.28
C LYS A 90 -5.21 -5.56 0.64
N VAL A 91 -4.90 -5.58 -0.65
CA VAL A 91 -4.98 -6.77 -1.50
C VAL A 91 -3.65 -7.51 -1.50
N CYS A 92 -2.53 -6.84 -1.80
CA CYS A 92 -1.18 -7.44 -1.72
C CYS A 92 -0.02 -6.50 -2.15
N SER A 93 -0.28 -5.35 -2.75
CA SER A 93 0.77 -4.48 -3.30
C SER A 93 1.40 -3.63 -2.21
N VAL A 94 2.73 -3.66 -2.17
CA VAL A 94 3.56 -2.83 -1.28
C VAL A 94 4.60 -2.13 -2.13
N VAL A 95 4.61 -0.81 -2.11
CA VAL A 95 5.66 0.01 -2.72
C VAL A 95 6.39 0.80 -1.64
N LYS A 96 7.69 0.96 -1.84
CA LYS A 96 8.58 1.65 -0.92
C LYS A 96 9.29 2.77 -1.66
N GLN A 97 9.40 3.92 -1.02
CA GLN A 97 10.13 5.07 -1.52
C GLN A 97 11.00 5.61 -0.40
N ASP A 98 12.31 5.69 -0.65
CA ASP A 98 13.22 6.37 0.24
C ASP A 98 13.19 7.88 -0.06
N ILE A 99 13.16 8.67 1.01
CA ILE A 99 12.94 10.10 1.01
C ILE A 99 13.98 10.74 1.94
N VAL A 100 14.51 11.89 1.53
CA VAL A 100 15.36 12.71 2.36
C VAL A 100 14.66 14.04 2.56
N ILE A 101 14.47 14.41 3.83
CA ILE A 101 14.05 15.74 4.23
C ILE A 101 15.30 16.46 4.73
N GLU A 102 15.63 17.59 4.12
CA GLU A 102 16.77 18.43 4.46
C GLU A 102 16.41 19.50 5.49
#